data_AF-A0A3B8Q3U7-F1
#
_entry.id   AF-A0A3B8Q3U7-F1
#
_cell.length_a   1.000
_cell.length_b   1.000
_cell.length_c   1.000
_cell.angle_alpha   90.00
_cell.angle_beta   90.00
_cell.angle_gamma   90.00
#
_symmetry.space_group_name_H-M   'P 1'
#
loop_
_entity.id
_entity.type
_entity.pdbx_description
1 polymer ?
#
loop_
_entity_poly.entity_id
_entity_poly.type
_entity_poly.pdbx_seq_one_letter_code
_entity_poly.pdbx_strand_id
1 'polypeptide(L)'
;MWDNLRRMPPGKTMIPRRRGEFYWRQFAIFKELGIRTVVVGMFDEVDEGTAIYKVSNDTAVRKYFVTYEGLPSDWYLKLTGAAPQMMRGEIPWSATIPEKLAFPRD
;
A
#
# COMPACT_ATOMS: atom_id res chain seq x y z
N MET A 1 9.68 4.79 12.17
CA MET A 1 8.59 3.81 12.42
C MET A 1 7.97 4.11 13.78
N TRP A 2 6.69 3.86 13.97
CA TRP A 2 5.92 4.25 15.15
C TRP A 2 6.47 3.68 16.47
N ASP A 3 7.16 2.53 16.39
CA ASP A 3 8.01 2.01 17.46
C ASP A 3 9.05 3.03 17.96
N ASN A 4 9.69 3.79 17.05
CA ASN A 4 10.67 4.83 17.39
C ASN A 4 10.01 5.97 18.18
N LEU A 5 8.84 6.44 17.72
CA LEU A 5 8.11 7.51 18.40
C LEU A 5 7.64 7.07 19.79
N ARG A 6 7.14 5.83 19.89
CA ARG A 6 6.65 5.23 21.15
C ARG A 6 7.76 4.64 22.02
N ARG A 7 9.02 4.70 21.60
CA ARG A 7 10.18 4.08 22.28
C ARG A 7 9.97 2.58 22.57
N MET A 8 9.33 1.88 21.65
CA MET A 8 9.07 0.44 21.73
C MET A 8 10.16 -0.35 20.98
N PRO A 9 10.36 -1.64 21.30
CA PRO A 9 11.22 -2.51 20.50
C PRO A 9 10.79 -2.53 19.03
N PRO A 10 11.73 -2.65 18.06
CA PRO A 10 11.39 -2.70 16.65
C PRO A 10 10.38 -3.81 16.34
N GLY A 11 9.37 -3.46 15.56
CA GLY A 11 8.37 -4.38 15.06
C GLY A 11 7.09 -4.48 15.90
N LYS A 12 6.97 -3.78 17.03
CA LYS A 12 5.87 -3.96 17.99
C LYS A 12 4.57 -3.29 17.56
N THR A 13 4.64 -2.24 16.77
CA THR A 13 3.48 -1.52 16.27
C THR A 13 3.20 -1.79 14.80
N MET A 14 3.81 -2.82 14.21
CA MET A 14 3.64 -3.08 12.78
C MET A 14 2.28 -3.71 12.46
N ILE A 15 1.71 -3.23 11.37
CA ILE A 15 0.67 -3.95 10.64
C ILE A 15 1.33 -4.47 9.35
N PRO A 16 1.40 -5.79 9.13
CA PRO A 16 2.00 -6.34 7.92
C PRO A 16 1.24 -5.88 6.68
N ARG A 17 1.96 -5.35 5.68
CA ARG A 17 1.34 -4.91 4.41
C ARG A 17 0.88 -6.08 3.53
N ARG A 18 1.41 -7.29 3.78
CA ARG A 18 1.05 -8.53 3.09
C ARG A 18 1.13 -8.38 1.57
N ARG A 19 2.26 -7.88 1.07
CA ARG A 19 2.51 -7.70 -0.37
C ARG A 19 1.47 -6.81 -1.07
N GLY A 20 0.76 -5.97 -0.31
CA GLY A 20 -0.31 -5.09 -0.81
C GLY A 20 -1.73 -5.60 -0.55
N GLU A 21 -1.92 -6.84 -0.13
CA GLU A 21 -3.26 -7.41 0.11
C GLU A 21 -4.03 -6.64 1.20
N PHE A 22 -3.33 -6.22 2.26
CA PHE A 22 -3.92 -5.39 3.31
C PHE A 22 -4.42 -4.04 2.75
N TYR A 23 -3.69 -3.48 1.78
CA TYR A 23 -4.02 -2.21 1.14
C TYR A 23 -5.18 -2.37 0.16
N TRP A 24 -5.11 -3.35 -0.75
CA TRP A 24 -6.14 -3.62 -1.76
C TRP A 24 -7.52 -3.92 -1.17
N ARG A 25 -7.55 -4.76 -0.11
CA ARG A 25 -8.79 -5.18 0.54
C ARG A 25 -9.62 -4.00 1.05
N GLN A 26 -8.98 -2.90 1.46
CA GLN A 26 -9.70 -1.70 1.90
C GLN A 26 -10.52 -1.10 0.75
N PHE A 27 -9.93 -0.97 -0.44
CA PHE A 27 -10.65 -0.47 -1.63
C PHE A 27 -11.75 -1.42 -2.09
N ALA A 28 -11.50 -2.73 -2.06
CA ALA A 28 -12.51 -3.73 -2.43
C ALA A 28 -13.75 -3.62 -1.53
N ILE A 29 -13.55 -3.51 -0.21
CA ILE A 29 -14.61 -3.31 0.78
C ILE A 29 -15.31 -1.95 0.56
N PHE A 30 -14.54 -0.88 0.35
CA PHE A 30 -15.13 0.46 0.11
C PHE A 30 -16.01 0.48 -1.14
N LYS A 31 -15.62 -0.24 -2.19
CA LYS A 31 -16.46 -0.42 -3.39
C LYS A 31 -17.74 -1.20 -3.08
N GLU A 32 -17.67 -2.31 -2.35
CA GLU A 32 -18.86 -3.08 -1.95
C GLU A 32 -19.83 -2.25 -1.09
N LEU A 33 -19.30 -1.40 -0.21
CA LEU A 33 -20.07 -0.49 0.64
C LEU A 33 -20.61 0.74 -0.12
N GLY A 34 -20.30 0.91 -1.41
CA GLY A 34 -20.76 2.05 -2.20
C GLY A 34 -20.09 3.38 -1.85
N ILE A 35 -18.90 3.37 -1.24
CA ILE A 35 -18.12 4.56 -0.92
C ILE A 35 -17.64 5.22 -2.22
N ARG A 36 -17.89 6.53 -2.33
CA ARG A 36 -17.57 7.31 -3.55
C ARG A 36 -16.22 8.01 -3.49
N THR A 37 -15.69 8.24 -2.30
CA THR A 37 -14.47 9.03 -2.08
C THR A 37 -13.60 8.36 -1.04
N VAL A 38 -12.33 8.16 -1.37
CA VAL A 38 -11.32 7.57 -0.48
C VAL A 38 -10.10 8.48 -0.50
N VAL A 39 -9.54 8.73 0.67
CA VAL A 39 -8.28 9.46 0.83
C VAL A 39 -7.24 8.47 1.34
N VAL A 40 -6.06 8.43 0.71
CA VAL A 40 -4.95 7.59 1.14
C VAL A 40 -4.13 8.35 2.17
N GLY A 41 -4.10 7.85 3.40
CA GLY A 41 -3.22 8.33 4.47
C GLY A 41 -2.01 7.40 4.62
N MET A 42 -0.81 7.70 4.11
CA MET A 42 -0.40 8.92 3.37
C MET A 42 0.62 8.60 2.26
N PHE A 43 0.97 9.61 1.46
CA PHE A 43 1.98 9.46 0.42
C PHE A 43 3.38 9.16 0.98
N ASP A 44 3.82 9.88 2.01
CA ASP A 44 5.21 9.98 2.47
C ASP A 44 5.43 9.79 3.98
N GLU A 45 4.41 9.41 4.74
CA GLU A 45 4.50 9.21 6.19
C GLU A 45 5.29 7.93 6.55
N VAL A 46 6.61 8.00 6.42
CA VAL A 46 7.58 6.91 6.66
C VAL A 46 7.62 6.55 8.14
N ASP A 47 7.50 7.55 9.00
CA ASP A 47 7.61 7.36 10.43
C ASP A 47 6.44 6.56 11.01
N GLU A 48 5.27 6.60 10.40
CA GLU A 48 4.14 5.74 10.77
C GLU A 48 4.06 4.43 9.98
N GLY A 49 4.85 4.31 8.91
CA GLY A 49 4.84 3.14 8.04
C GLY A 49 3.62 3.08 7.11
N THR A 50 2.98 4.21 6.83
CA THR A 50 1.78 4.32 5.97
C THR A 50 2.08 4.85 4.56
N ALA A 51 3.30 5.35 4.34
CA ALA A 51 3.80 5.83 3.04
C ALA A 51 3.54 4.89 1.84
N ILE A 52 3.13 5.45 0.69
CA ILE A 52 2.94 4.73 -0.59
C ILE A 52 3.97 5.09 -1.68
N TYR A 53 4.88 6.05 -1.43
CA TYR A 53 5.93 6.43 -2.38
C TYR A 53 6.94 5.29 -2.64
N LYS A 54 7.91 5.55 -3.52
CA LYS A 54 8.88 4.54 -3.93
C LYS A 54 9.86 4.18 -2.81
N VAL A 55 9.96 2.90 -2.48
CA VAL A 55 10.87 2.37 -1.45
C VAL A 55 11.85 1.38 -2.07
N SER A 56 13.11 1.39 -1.62
CA SER A 56 14.12 0.41 -2.01
C SER A 56 13.99 -0.87 -1.18
N ASN A 57 14.18 -2.03 -1.82
CA ASN A 57 14.40 -3.29 -1.11
C ASN A 57 15.87 -3.48 -0.70
N ASP A 58 16.78 -2.75 -1.32
CA ASP A 58 18.20 -2.71 -0.94
C ASP A 58 18.44 -1.58 0.06
N THR A 59 18.86 -1.95 1.27
CA THR A 59 19.04 -1.01 2.38
C THR A 59 20.53 -0.94 2.71
N ALA A 60 21.15 0.22 2.46
CA ALA A 60 22.59 0.43 2.56
C ALA A 60 23.17 0.33 3.99
N VAL A 61 22.30 0.24 5.00
CA VAL A 61 22.68 0.29 6.42
C VAL A 61 22.09 -0.92 7.17
N ARG A 62 22.87 -1.51 8.08
CA ARG A 62 22.44 -2.60 8.99
C ARG A 62 21.51 -2.08 10.10
N LYS A 63 20.48 -1.33 9.74
CA LYS A 63 19.39 -0.92 10.64
C LYS A 63 18.10 -1.62 10.23
N TYR A 64 17.15 -1.67 11.14
CA TYR A 64 15.83 -2.22 10.88
C TYR A 64 15.05 -1.30 9.93
N PHE A 65 14.84 -1.75 8.70
CA PHE A 65 13.98 -1.11 7.71
C PHE A 65 12.92 -2.08 7.20
N VAL A 66 11.70 -1.58 7.04
CA VAL A 66 10.63 -2.29 6.35
C VAL A 66 10.71 -1.97 4.88
N THR A 67 10.63 -2.98 4.02
CA THR A 67 10.70 -2.86 2.56
C THR A 67 9.39 -3.33 1.91
N TYR A 68 9.35 -3.42 0.58
CA TYR A 68 8.20 -3.93 -0.17
C TYR A 68 8.30 -5.44 -0.43
N GLU A 69 8.98 -6.20 0.44
CA GLU A 69 8.97 -7.67 0.39
C GLU A 69 9.46 -8.22 -0.97
N GLY A 70 10.42 -7.53 -1.59
CA GLY A 70 10.99 -7.87 -2.90
C GLY A 70 10.14 -7.44 -4.10
N LEU A 71 9.02 -6.75 -3.89
CA LEU A 71 8.19 -6.19 -4.95
C LEU A 71 8.83 -4.94 -5.58
N PRO A 72 8.40 -4.55 -6.80
CA PRO A 72 8.86 -3.31 -7.43
C PRO A 72 8.74 -2.09 -6.51
N SER A 73 9.67 -1.15 -6.62
CA SER A 73 9.70 0.04 -5.75
C SER A 73 8.45 0.90 -5.86
N ASP A 74 7.75 0.86 -6.99
CA ASP A 74 6.52 1.61 -7.26
C ASP A 74 5.23 0.81 -7.00
N TRP A 75 5.32 -0.35 -6.34
CA TRP A 75 4.20 -1.27 -6.16
C TRP A 75 2.93 -0.62 -5.57
N TYR A 76 3.07 0.16 -4.50
CA TYR A 76 1.91 0.81 -3.87
C TYR A 76 1.37 1.99 -4.68
N LEU A 77 2.20 2.65 -5.49
CA LEU A 77 1.73 3.65 -6.47
C LEU A 77 0.88 2.97 -7.54
N LYS A 78 1.32 1.80 -8.03
CA LYS A 78 0.59 1.00 -9.01
C LYS A 78 -0.77 0.55 -8.49
N LEU A 79 -0.83 0.03 -7.26
CA LEU A 79 -2.10 -0.31 -6.60
C LEU A 79 -3.01 0.92 -6.45
N THR A 80 -2.44 2.06 -6.06
CA THR A 80 -3.18 3.32 -5.90
C THR A 80 -3.71 3.88 -7.22
N GLY A 81 -3.03 3.63 -8.35
CA GLY A 81 -3.53 3.98 -9.68
C GLY A 81 -4.62 3.04 -10.21
N ALA A 82 -4.56 1.75 -9.84
CA ALA A 82 -5.52 0.74 -10.27
C ALA A 82 -6.83 0.74 -9.46
N ALA A 83 -6.75 0.91 -8.13
CA ALA A 83 -7.92 0.83 -7.25
C ALA A 83 -9.04 1.83 -7.60
N PRO A 84 -8.78 3.10 -7.97
CA PRO A 84 -9.83 4.03 -8.39
C PRO A 84 -10.60 3.58 -9.65
N GLN A 85 -9.95 2.86 -10.57
CA GLN A 85 -10.62 2.30 -11.75
C GLN A 85 -11.65 1.25 -11.34
N MET A 86 -11.30 0.38 -10.38
CA MET A 86 -12.24 -0.58 -9.79
C MET A 86 -13.37 0.13 -9.04
N MET A 87 -13.04 1.17 -8.27
CA MET A 87 -14.03 1.95 -7.54
C MET A 87 -15.04 2.63 -8.47
N ARG A 88 -14.58 3.17 -9.62
CA ARG A 88 -15.44 3.76 -10.65
C ARG A 88 -16.18 2.73 -11.51
N GLY A 89 -15.80 1.45 -11.43
CA GLY A 89 -16.41 0.37 -12.22
C GLY A 89 -15.86 0.27 -13.65
N GLU A 90 -14.70 0.85 -13.92
CA GLU A 90 -13.99 0.78 -15.21
C GLU A 90 -13.33 -0.59 -15.42
N ILE A 91 -13.01 -1.28 -14.32
CA ILE A 91 -12.54 -2.67 -14.29
C ILE A 91 -13.42 -3.50 -13.36
N PRO A 92 -13.49 -4.84 -13.54
CA PRO A 92 -14.26 -5.71 -12.65
C PRO A 92 -13.85 -5.56 -11.19
N TRP A 93 -14.81 -5.68 -10.29
CA TRP A 93 -14.53 -5.77 -8.87
C TRP A 93 -13.72 -7.05 -8.57
N SER A 94 -12.74 -6.93 -7.67
CA SER A 94 -11.92 -8.04 -7.23
C SER A 94 -11.60 -7.93 -5.74
N ALA A 95 -11.86 -8.99 -4.98
CA ALA A 95 -11.54 -9.06 -3.55
C ALA A 95 -10.02 -9.09 -3.28
N THR A 96 -9.24 -9.60 -4.23
CA THR A 96 -7.78 -9.72 -4.16
C THR A 96 -7.11 -8.94 -5.29
N ILE A 97 -5.80 -8.72 -5.19
CA ILE A 97 -5.04 -8.02 -6.23
C ILE A 97 -5.12 -8.81 -7.55
N PRO A 98 -5.60 -8.20 -8.66
CA PRO A 98 -5.61 -8.86 -9.96
C PRO A 98 -4.20 -9.18 -10.45
N GLU A 99 -4.03 -10.30 -11.17
CA GLU A 99 -2.73 -10.68 -11.76
C GLU A 99 -2.15 -9.59 -12.67
N LYS A 100 -3.03 -8.85 -13.36
CA LYS A 100 -2.68 -7.71 -14.20
C LYS A 100 -3.43 -6.47 -13.72
N LEU A 101 -2.69 -5.49 -13.25
CA LEU A 101 -3.22 -4.18 -12.94
C LEU A 101 -3.41 -3.39 -14.25
N ALA A 102 -4.59 -2.81 -14.42
CA ALA A 102 -4.84 -1.87 -15.50
C ALA A 102 -4.12 -0.55 -15.20
N PHE A 103 -3.26 -0.13 -16.11
CA PHE A 103 -2.66 1.21 -16.09
C PHE A 103 -3.19 1.98 -17.29
N PRO A 104 -3.50 3.28 -17.13
CA PRO A 104 -3.67 4.14 -18.28
C PRO A 104 -2.45 3.97 -19.20
N ARG A 105 -2.69 3.72 -20.48
CA ARG A 105 -1.62 3.87 -21.47
C ARG A 105 -1.41 5.36 -21.67
N ASP A 106 -0.14 5.76 -21.73
CA ASP A 106 0.27 7.11 -22.14
C ASP A 106 -0.29 7.47 -23.53
#